data_AF-A0A8T6HY73-F1
#
_entry.id   AF-A0A8T6HY73-F1
#
_cell.length_a   1.000
_cell.length_b   1.000
_cell.length_c   1.000
_cell.angle_alpha   90.00
_cell.angle_beta   90.00
_cell.angle_gamma   90.00
#
_symmetry.space_group_name_H-M   'P 1'
#
loop_
_entity.id
_entity.type
_entity.pdbx_description
1 polymer ?
#
loop_
_entity_poly.entity_id
_entity_poly.type
_entity_poly.pdbx_seq_one_letter_code
_entity_poly.pdbx_strand_id
1 'polypeptide(L)'
;MGEDADSAEFDPQSFLANVSGQPGVYIFSDAEGQTLYVGKAKNLKKRMQSYFRGTGLSMKTRLMVSKIRHAETHMTRTESEALLLENNLIKSRRPRYNISLRDDKSFPYIRLEPDPEFPRFSFYRGSRSHPGKYYGPYPNAGAVREMLGHLHKTFRLRQCSDAFFRNRSRPCLQYQIRRCSAPCVGRIDSEAYAEDLRQAVAVLEGRDALLIEELAKRMERASERLEFEEAAAYRDRIASLQRIRERQYVSSGDEDADVVAVASDSGMVCFNVVSVRQGRNLGSRFDIQHNPLDRSPGRLLEEFLPQFYLGTAIPGEILLGESIGNRGSLEQVFSLESRSRVRIKQRFRTHRARWVEAARMNAEDRLRQHLSEREQIGGQFAALAAYLGLAETPERIECFDISHTLGERTVASCVVYDRTGAVKSDYRRFNITGITGGDDYQAMSQALERRYRNVLENDAQLPDLVLIDGGKGQLGVAVDVLEKLQINDLATLLAVSKGPGRRSGDEKLHLAGRDVPLVPNATSPESHLIRRIRDEAHRFAITGHRQRRSKARRTSILEEIDGIGEKRRRNLLRYFGGIREVRRAGIEELSRVPGISPALAKRIHDRIHSG
;
A
#
# COMPACT_ATOMS: atom_id res chain seq x y z
N MET A 1 33.03 -6.31 -16.20
CA MET A 1 32.38 -6.80 -14.97
C MET A 1 31.88 -5.57 -14.24
N GLY A 2 30.56 -5.41 -14.20
CA GLY A 2 29.90 -4.23 -13.67
C GLY A 2 29.49 -4.45 -12.23
N GLU A 3 29.75 -3.45 -11.39
CA GLU A 3 29.16 -3.31 -10.07
C GLU A 3 28.56 -1.90 -9.97
N ASP A 4 27.23 -1.92 -9.93
CA ASP A 4 26.32 -1.17 -9.08
C ASP A 4 26.35 0.38 -9.10
N ALA A 5 25.35 0.90 -9.84
CA ALA A 5 24.73 2.18 -9.56
C ALA A 5 24.01 2.09 -8.20
N ASP A 6 24.67 2.61 -7.17
CA ASP A 6 24.17 2.68 -5.81
C ASP A 6 23.03 3.71 -5.75
N SER A 7 21.80 3.20 -5.88
CA SER A 7 20.58 3.97 -5.68
C SER A 7 20.37 4.20 -4.17
N ALA A 8 20.14 5.44 -3.74
CA ALA A 8 19.86 5.91 -2.37
C ALA A 8 19.57 4.82 -1.34
N GLU A 9 20.48 4.63 -0.39
CA GLU A 9 20.31 3.67 0.70
C GLU A 9 19.15 4.08 1.61
N PHE A 10 18.19 3.18 1.85
CA PHE A 10 17.08 3.39 2.78
C PHE A 10 17.64 3.54 4.19
N ASP A 11 17.41 4.68 4.85
CA ASP A 11 17.80 4.91 6.26
C ASP A 11 16.80 4.19 7.21
N PRO A 12 17.17 3.04 7.77
CA PRO A 12 16.27 2.29 8.61
C PRO A 12 16.14 2.91 10.00
N GLN A 13 17.14 3.65 10.48
CA GLN A 13 17.14 4.20 11.84
C GLN A 13 16.10 5.31 11.98
N SER A 14 16.13 6.28 11.05
CA SER A 14 15.13 7.36 11.01
C SER A 14 13.71 6.79 10.85
N PHE A 15 13.53 5.86 9.91
CA PHE A 15 12.21 5.23 9.72
C PHE A 15 11.71 4.52 10.99
N LEU A 16 12.55 3.67 11.61
CA LEU A 16 12.16 2.88 12.79
C LEU A 16 11.88 3.74 14.05
N ALA A 17 12.41 4.97 14.12
CA ALA A 17 12.08 5.90 15.21
C ALA A 17 10.59 6.19 15.24
N ASN A 18 9.99 6.34 14.05
CA ASN A 18 8.60 6.77 13.82
C ASN A 18 7.61 5.60 13.64
N VAL A 19 8.07 4.34 13.71
CA VAL A 19 7.18 3.17 13.61
C VAL A 19 6.43 2.91 14.91
N SER A 20 5.11 2.75 14.81
CA SER A 20 4.23 2.40 15.93
C SER A 20 4.54 1.03 16.58
N GLY A 21 4.25 0.91 17.87
CA GLY A 21 4.31 -0.36 18.61
C GLY A 21 3.08 -1.26 18.43
N GLN A 22 2.07 -0.83 17.69
CA GLN A 22 0.81 -1.56 17.50
C GLN A 22 0.94 -2.79 16.57
N PRO A 23 -0.03 -3.72 16.60
CA PRO A 23 -0.14 -4.78 15.60
C PRO A 23 -0.39 -4.21 14.20
N GLY A 24 0.13 -4.85 13.16
CA GLY A 24 -0.10 -4.37 11.80
C GLY A 24 0.65 -5.14 10.74
N VAL A 25 0.58 -4.61 9.51
CA VAL A 25 1.28 -5.13 8.34
C VAL A 25 2.31 -4.12 7.90
N TYR A 26 3.52 -4.58 7.59
CA TYR A 26 4.56 -3.78 6.98
C TYR A 26 4.82 -4.26 5.55
N ILE A 27 5.21 -3.32 4.70
CA ILE A 27 5.48 -3.53 3.29
C ILE A 27 6.86 -2.97 2.99
N PHE A 28 7.68 -3.75 2.29
CA PHE A 28 8.97 -3.31 1.77
C PHE A 28 8.91 -3.25 0.24
N SER A 29 9.41 -2.15 -0.33
CA SER A 29 9.40 -1.88 -1.77
C SER A 29 10.78 -1.41 -2.25
N ASP A 30 11.08 -1.63 -3.53
CA ASP A 30 12.32 -1.15 -4.17
C ASP A 30 12.24 0.31 -4.63
N ALA A 31 13.27 0.78 -5.34
CA ALA A 31 13.35 2.16 -5.85
C ALA A 31 12.26 2.47 -6.88
N GLU A 32 11.77 1.43 -7.57
CA GLU A 32 10.72 1.52 -8.57
C GLU A 32 9.30 1.42 -7.97
N GLY A 33 9.19 1.25 -6.65
CA GLY A 33 7.92 1.10 -5.95
C GLY A 33 7.30 -0.30 -6.08
N GLN A 34 8.05 -1.28 -6.61
CA GLN A 34 7.58 -2.66 -6.66
C GLN A 34 7.70 -3.30 -5.27
N THR A 35 6.60 -3.88 -4.80
CA THR A 35 6.58 -4.54 -3.49
C THR A 35 7.46 -5.79 -3.48
N LEU A 36 8.49 -5.76 -2.64
CA LEU A 36 9.43 -6.85 -2.42
C LEU A 36 8.88 -7.87 -1.43
N TYR A 37 8.31 -7.38 -0.31
CA TYR A 37 7.86 -8.21 0.80
C TYR A 37 6.70 -7.56 1.55
N VAL A 38 5.77 -8.38 2.04
CA VAL A 38 4.71 -7.98 2.95
C VAL A 38 4.77 -8.89 4.18
N GLY A 39 4.70 -8.34 5.38
CA GLY A 39 4.73 -9.14 6.60
C GLY A 39 3.80 -8.63 7.69
N LYS A 40 3.26 -9.52 8.52
CA LYS A 40 2.52 -9.15 9.74
C LYS A 40 3.41 -9.03 10.98
N ALA A 41 2.98 -8.23 11.94
CA ALA A 41 3.61 -8.09 13.24
C ALA A 41 2.57 -7.92 14.36
N LYS A 42 2.81 -8.51 15.54
CA LYS A 42 2.10 -8.13 16.77
C LYS A 42 2.55 -6.77 17.31
N ASN A 43 3.79 -6.40 16.99
CA ASN A 43 4.40 -5.11 17.30
C ASN A 43 5.28 -4.73 16.11
N LEU A 44 4.83 -3.73 15.34
CA LEU A 44 5.50 -3.30 14.11
C LEU A 44 6.95 -2.87 14.38
N LYS A 45 7.19 -2.00 15.38
CA LYS A 45 8.52 -1.49 15.73
C LYS A 45 9.53 -2.62 15.99
N LYS A 46 9.22 -3.53 16.94
CA LYS A 46 10.10 -4.66 17.29
C LYS A 46 10.34 -5.60 16.10
N ARG A 47 9.30 -5.84 15.30
CA ARG A 47 9.42 -6.75 14.15
C ARG A 47 10.27 -6.15 13.04
N MET A 48 10.05 -4.88 12.67
CA MET A 48 10.80 -4.22 11.63
C MET A 48 12.27 -4.02 12.04
N GLN A 49 12.54 -3.67 13.30
CA GLN A 49 13.91 -3.63 13.86
C GLN A 49 14.69 -4.94 13.63
N SER A 50 14.02 -6.10 13.64
CA SER A 50 14.69 -7.39 13.44
C SER A 50 15.28 -7.58 12.04
N TYR A 51 14.77 -6.88 11.01
CA TYR A 51 15.29 -6.96 9.64
C TYR A 51 16.57 -6.17 9.42
N PHE A 52 16.83 -5.15 10.25
CA PHE A 52 17.96 -4.24 10.10
C PHE A 52 19.04 -4.50 11.16
N ARG A 53 19.06 -5.69 11.75
CA ARG A 53 20.15 -6.14 12.63
C ARG A 53 21.34 -6.61 11.78
N GLY A 54 22.56 -6.20 12.16
CA GLY A 54 23.78 -6.56 11.44
C GLY A 54 24.13 -8.07 11.46
N THR A 55 23.57 -8.85 12.39
CA THR A 55 23.88 -10.28 12.58
C THR A 55 22.62 -11.14 12.65
N GLY A 56 22.73 -12.42 12.27
CA GLY A 56 21.64 -13.41 12.39
C GLY A 56 20.62 -13.46 11.24
N LEU A 57 20.84 -12.71 10.15
CA LEU A 57 19.95 -12.71 8.98
C LEU A 57 20.35 -13.78 7.95
N SER A 58 19.35 -14.54 7.47
CA SER A 58 19.55 -15.47 6.36
C SER A 58 20.07 -14.74 5.10
N MET A 59 20.80 -15.43 4.22
CA MET A 59 21.32 -14.85 2.98
C MET A 59 20.19 -14.25 2.11
N LYS A 60 19.04 -14.92 2.04
CA LYS A 60 17.84 -14.42 1.35
C LYS A 60 17.30 -13.13 1.97
N THR A 61 17.25 -13.06 3.30
CA THR A 61 16.77 -11.87 4.01
C THR A 61 17.73 -10.70 3.81
N ARG A 62 19.05 -10.92 3.90
CA ARG A 62 20.05 -9.88 3.63
C ARG A 62 19.91 -9.30 2.22
N LEU A 63 19.74 -10.17 1.22
CA LEU A 63 19.58 -9.76 -0.18
C LEU A 63 18.24 -9.06 -0.45
N MET A 64 17.20 -9.36 0.32
CA MET A 64 15.95 -8.61 0.29
C MET A 64 16.12 -7.23 0.92
N VAL A 65 16.76 -7.17 2.11
CA VAL A 65 16.99 -5.93 2.87
C VAL A 65 17.85 -4.95 2.07
N SER A 66 18.90 -5.42 1.38
CA SER A 66 19.75 -4.55 0.55
C SER A 66 19.02 -3.86 -0.61
N LYS A 67 17.86 -4.41 -1.03
CA LYS A 67 17.02 -3.85 -2.10
C LYS A 67 15.91 -2.95 -1.61
N ILE A 68 15.72 -2.83 -0.30
CA ILE A 68 14.68 -1.96 0.27
C ILE A 68 15.07 -0.52 0.00
N ARG A 69 14.11 0.23 -0.54
CA ARG A 69 14.21 1.67 -0.76
C ARG A 69 13.06 2.42 -0.14
N HIS A 70 11.92 1.75 0.06
CA HIS A 70 10.76 2.29 0.72
C HIS A 70 10.16 1.26 1.68
N ALA A 71 9.64 1.73 2.81
CA ALA A 71 8.90 0.93 3.77
C ALA A 71 7.57 1.62 4.12
N GLU A 72 6.51 0.84 4.25
CA GLU A 72 5.17 1.31 4.60
C GLU A 72 4.61 0.46 5.74
N THR A 73 3.76 1.04 6.59
CA THR A 73 3.06 0.32 7.66
C THR A 73 1.56 0.59 7.63
N HIS A 74 0.76 -0.45 7.87
CA HIS A 74 -0.68 -0.36 8.08
C HIS A 74 -0.98 -0.89 9.48
N MET A 75 -1.44 -0.02 10.38
CA MET A 75 -1.82 -0.43 11.73
C MET A 75 -3.17 -1.15 11.71
N THR A 76 -3.29 -2.11 12.61
CA THR A 76 -4.50 -2.91 12.85
C THR A 76 -4.70 -3.04 14.36
N ARG A 77 -5.92 -3.30 14.81
CA ARG A 77 -6.21 -3.41 16.24
C ARG A 77 -5.75 -4.75 16.81
N THR A 78 -5.74 -5.80 16.00
CA THR A 78 -5.43 -7.17 16.44
C THR A 78 -4.46 -7.88 15.50
N GLU A 79 -3.74 -8.88 16.02
CA GLU A 79 -2.89 -9.72 15.17
C GLU A 79 -3.69 -10.47 14.08
N SER A 80 -4.94 -10.81 14.37
CA SER A 80 -5.83 -11.50 13.42
C SER A 80 -6.18 -10.61 12.23
N GLU A 81 -6.43 -9.31 12.47
CA GLU A 81 -6.59 -8.30 11.43
C GLU A 81 -5.32 -8.14 10.60
N ALA A 82 -4.16 -8.04 11.26
CA ALA A 82 -2.87 -7.99 10.58
C ALA A 82 -2.65 -9.20 9.66
N LEU A 83 -2.99 -10.41 10.11
CA LEU A 83 -2.85 -11.62 9.30
C LEU A 83 -3.75 -11.59 8.05
N LEU A 84 -4.99 -11.13 8.19
CA LEU A 84 -5.92 -11.05 7.07
C LEU A 84 -5.52 -9.98 6.06
N LEU A 85 -5.10 -8.80 6.53
CA LEU A 85 -4.59 -7.73 5.69
C LEU A 85 -3.30 -8.14 4.97
N GLU A 86 -2.36 -8.81 5.66
CA GLU A 86 -1.14 -9.36 5.07
C GLU A 86 -1.47 -10.31 3.92
N ASN A 87 -2.40 -11.25 4.13
CA ASN A 87 -2.81 -12.20 3.10
C ASN A 87 -3.39 -11.49 1.86
N ASN A 88 -4.26 -10.50 2.07
CA ASN A 88 -4.86 -9.73 0.97
C ASN A 88 -3.80 -8.93 0.20
N LEU A 89 -2.85 -8.31 0.89
CA LEU A 89 -1.75 -7.56 0.28
C LEU A 89 -0.77 -8.48 -0.47
N ILE A 90 -0.48 -9.68 0.04
CA ILE A 90 0.32 -10.68 -0.67
C ILE A 90 -0.40 -11.13 -1.95
N LYS A 91 -1.72 -11.39 -1.89
CA LYS A 91 -2.49 -11.83 -3.06
C LYS A 91 -2.63 -10.75 -4.13
N SER A 92 -2.85 -9.50 -3.73
CA SER A 92 -3.02 -8.37 -4.63
C SER A 92 -1.69 -7.89 -5.22
N ARG A 93 -0.64 -7.74 -4.40
CA ARG A 93 0.66 -7.18 -4.83
C ARG A 93 1.66 -8.24 -5.31
N ARG A 94 1.41 -9.53 -5.02
CA ARG A 94 2.26 -10.69 -5.39
C ARG A 94 3.78 -10.44 -5.18
N PRO A 95 4.19 -10.06 -3.96
CA PRO A 95 5.57 -9.66 -3.67
C PRO A 95 6.59 -10.76 -3.90
N ARG A 96 7.78 -10.40 -4.42
CA ARG A 96 8.81 -11.35 -4.88
C ARG A 96 9.34 -12.28 -3.79
N TYR A 97 9.48 -11.79 -2.56
CA TYR A 97 10.18 -12.48 -1.47
C TYR A 97 9.26 -13.27 -0.51
N ASN A 98 7.94 -13.10 -0.59
CA ASN A 98 6.99 -13.92 0.19
C ASN A 98 6.94 -15.37 -0.34
N ILE A 99 7.28 -16.33 0.52
CA ILE A 99 7.31 -17.78 0.19
C ILE A 99 5.94 -18.43 0.41
N SER A 100 5.29 -18.09 1.53
CA SER A 100 4.01 -18.66 1.93
C SER A 100 2.87 -17.69 1.56
N LEU A 101 1.67 -18.22 1.28
CA LEU A 101 0.46 -17.47 0.86
C LEU A 101 0.42 -16.98 -0.60
N ARG A 102 1.30 -17.51 -1.48
CA ARG A 102 1.17 -17.42 -2.94
C ARG A 102 0.26 -18.47 -3.54
N ASP A 103 -0.03 -19.54 -2.81
CA ASP A 103 -1.00 -20.56 -3.21
C ASP A 103 -2.43 -19.97 -3.18
N ASP A 104 -3.26 -20.37 -4.14
CA ASP A 104 -4.72 -20.11 -4.19
C ASP A 104 -5.49 -20.87 -3.09
N LYS A 105 -4.86 -21.15 -1.93
CA LYS A 105 -5.53 -21.78 -0.80
C LYS A 105 -6.64 -20.85 -0.32
N SER A 106 -7.87 -21.26 -0.58
CA SER A 106 -9.10 -20.60 -0.13
C SER A 106 -9.10 -20.48 1.39
N PHE A 107 -9.72 -19.41 1.88
CA PHE A 107 -9.90 -19.20 3.31
C PHE A 107 -10.82 -20.28 3.88
N PRO A 108 -10.59 -20.72 5.13
CA PRO A 108 -11.49 -21.61 5.81
C PRO A 108 -12.74 -20.83 6.30
N TYR A 109 -13.90 -21.47 6.19
CA TYR A 109 -15.21 -20.97 6.59
C TYR A 109 -15.88 -21.97 7.54
N ILE A 110 -16.86 -21.49 8.30
CA ILE A 110 -17.88 -22.32 8.91
C ILE A 110 -19.06 -22.38 7.93
N ARG A 111 -19.47 -23.58 7.53
CA ARG A 111 -20.65 -23.80 6.68
C ARG A 111 -21.77 -24.40 7.50
N LEU A 112 -22.92 -23.74 7.51
CA LEU A 112 -24.19 -24.32 7.96
C LEU A 112 -24.74 -25.17 6.81
N GLU A 113 -24.75 -26.47 7.02
CA GLU A 113 -25.28 -27.43 6.06
C GLU A 113 -26.81 -27.39 6.08
N PRO A 114 -27.47 -27.41 4.91
CA PRO A 114 -28.92 -27.44 4.83
C PRO A 114 -29.43 -28.83 5.27
N ASP A 115 -30.20 -28.86 6.35
CA ASP A 115 -30.95 -30.02 6.86
C ASP A 115 -32.34 -29.50 7.28
N PRO A 116 -33.45 -30.17 6.95
CA PRO A 116 -34.80 -29.66 7.26
C PRO A 116 -35.10 -29.59 8.76
N GLU A 117 -34.55 -30.48 9.58
CA GLU A 117 -34.90 -30.60 11.01
C GLU A 117 -33.72 -30.32 11.93
N PHE A 118 -32.54 -30.84 11.62
CA PHE A 118 -31.37 -30.72 12.50
C PHE A 118 -30.10 -30.28 11.75
N PRO A 119 -30.02 -29.00 11.31
CA PRO A 119 -28.84 -28.44 10.65
C PRO A 119 -27.57 -28.54 11.49
N ARG A 120 -26.42 -28.63 10.82
CA ARG A 120 -25.10 -28.69 11.47
C ARG A 120 -24.12 -27.67 10.91
N PHE A 121 -23.19 -27.24 11.77
CA PHE A 121 -22.03 -26.47 11.35
C PHE A 121 -20.87 -27.40 10.97
N SER A 122 -20.19 -27.07 9.88
CA SER A 122 -19.07 -27.83 9.34
C SER A 122 -17.90 -26.92 9.00
N PHE A 123 -16.69 -27.46 9.06
CA PHE A 123 -15.52 -26.80 8.51
C PHE A 123 -15.59 -26.87 6.98
N TYR A 124 -15.40 -25.74 6.30
CA TYR A 124 -15.36 -25.68 4.85
C TYR A 124 -14.12 -24.97 4.33
N ARG A 125 -13.52 -25.49 3.25
CA ARG A 125 -12.42 -24.84 2.54
C ARG A 125 -12.50 -25.19 1.05
N GLY A 126 -12.82 -24.20 0.22
CA GLY A 126 -13.01 -24.41 -1.23
C GLY A 126 -13.75 -23.25 -1.89
N SER A 127 -14.05 -23.37 -3.19
CA SER A 127 -15.01 -22.52 -3.90
C SER A 127 -16.40 -22.70 -3.28
N ARG A 128 -17.27 -21.67 -3.22
CA ARG A 128 -18.61 -21.76 -2.58
C ARG A 128 -19.64 -22.54 -3.42
N SER A 129 -19.25 -23.67 -4.01
CA SER A 129 -20.09 -24.49 -4.90
C SER A 129 -21.06 -25.42 -4.17
N HIS A 130 -20.87 -25.66 -2.87
CA HIS A 130 -21.74 -26.53 -2.08
C HIS A 130 -22.89 -25.72 -1.46
N PRO A 131 -24.13 -26.24 -1.47
CA PRO A 131 -25.26 -25.52 -0.86
C PRO A 131 -25.08 -25.36 0.66
N GLY A 132 -25.52 -24.21 1.19
CA GLY A 132 -25.44 -23.86 2.61
C GLY A 132 -25.07 -22.40 2.86
N LYS A 133 -25.20 -21.94 4.11
CA LYS A 133 -24.76 -20.60 4.52
C LYS A 133 -23.31 -20.65 5.00
N TYR A 134 -22.50 -19.68 4.61
CA TYR A 134 -21.08 -19.61 4.93
C TYR A 134 -20.79 -18.42 5.87
N TYR A 135 -20.04 -18.68 6.94
CA TYR A 135 -19.62 -17.69 7.94
C TYR A 135 -18.08 -17.66 7.99
N GLY A 136 -17.50 -16.45 8.02
CA GLY A 136 -16.07 -16.20 7.82
C GLY A 136 -15.82 -15.23 6.67
N PRO A 137 -14.58 -15.07 6.17
CA PRO A 137 -13.42 -15.95 6.29
C PRO A 137 -12.67 -15.91 7.63
N TYR A 138 -12.12 -17.06 8.04
CA TYR A 138 -11.26 -17.16 9.23
C TYR A 138 -9.76 -17.12 8.87
N PRO A 139 -8.91 -16.59 9.77
CA PRO A 139 -7.47 -16.42 9.53
C PRO A 139 -6.74 -17.74 9.22
N ASN A 140 -7.14 -18.83 9.87
CA ASN A 140 -6.58 -20.17 9.66
C ASN A 140 -7.58 -21.25 10.09
N ALA A 141 -7.28 -22.51 9.79
CA ALA A 141 -8.16 -23.64 10.12
C ALA A 141 -8.30 -23.86 11.64
N GLY A 142 -7.30 -23.46 12.44
CA GLY A 142 -7.37 -23.51 13.89
C GLY A 142 -8.47 -22.60 14.44
N ALA A 143 -8.55 -21.36 13.93
CA ALA A 143 -9.60 -20.41 14.31
C ALA A 143 -11.01 -20.92 14.01
N VAL A 144 -11.21 -21.61 12.88
CA VAL A 144 -12.50 -22.27 12.58
C VAL A 144 -12.80 -23.38 13.59
N ARG A 145 -11.84 -24.27 13.86
CA ARG A 145 -12.05 -25.39 14.79
C ARG A 145 -12.34 -24.92 16.20
N GLU A 146 -11.67 -23.88 16.65
CA GLU A 146 -11.91 -23.26 17.95
C GLU A 146 -13.30 -22.63 18.02
N MET A 147 -13.69 -21.87 16.99
CA MET A 147 -15.03 -21.28 16.92
C MET A 147 -16.13 -22.35 16.89
N LEU A 148 -15.98 -23.41 16.09
CA LEU A 148 -16.88 -24.57 16.10
C LEU A 148 -16.94 -25.21 17.49
N GLY A 149 -15.79 -25.36 18.16
CA GLY A 149 -15.71 -25.87 19.53
C GLY A 149 -16.53 -25.03 20.51
N HIS A 150 -16.46 -23.70 20.41
CA HIS A 150 -17.27 -22.79 21.21
C HIS A 150 -18.76 -22.90 20.90
N LEU A 151 -19.15 -22.92 19.62
CA LEU A 151 -20.56 -23.08 19.23
C LEU A 151 -21.14 -24.39 19.76
N HIS A 152 -20.44 -25.50 19.60
CA HIS A 152 -20.92 -26.80 20.06
C HIS A 152 -20.99 -26.88 21.60
N LYS A 153 -20.07 -26.24 22.33
CA LYS A 153 -20.12 -26.22 23.79
C LYS A 153 -21.25 -25.34 24.33
N THR A 154 -21.48 -24.18 23.69
CA THR A 154 -22.46 -23.19 24.13
C THR A 154 -23.90 -23.60 23.75
N PHE A 155 -24.11 -24.02 22.50
CA PHE A 155 -25.44 -24.28 21.93
C PHE A 155 -25.75 -25.77 21.77
N ARG A 156 -24.84 -26.67 22.15
CA ARG A 156 -25.02 -28.13 22.12
C ARG A 156 -25.56 -28.67 20.78
N LEU A 157 -25.09 -28.09 19.68
CA LEU A 157 -25.48 -28.46 18.33
C LEU A 157 -24.81 -29.77 17.87
N ARG A 158 -25.45 -30.50 16.95
CA ARG A 158 -24.89 -31.75 16.45
C ARG A 158 -23.67 -31.50 15.55
N GLN A 159 -22.72 -32.43 15.63
CA GLN A 159 -21.45 -32.39 14.89
C GLN A 159 -21.31 -33.58 13.92
N CYS A 160 -22.08 -34.64 14.15
CA CYS A 160 -22.05 -35.86 13.36
C CYS A 160 -22.51 -35.61 11.91
N SER A 161 -21.91 -36.32 10.96
CA SER A 161 -22.41 -36.37 9.58
C SER A 161 -23.78 -37.04 9.53
N ASP A 162 -24.52 -36.77 8.46
CA ASP A 162 -25.88 -37.30 8.29
C ASP A 162 -25.90 -38.82 8.30
N ALA A 163 -24.89 -39.46 7.70
CA ALA A 163 -24.71 -40.91 7.76
C ALA A 163 -24.60 -41.44 9.19
N PHE A 164 -23.85 -40.75 10.06
CA PHE A 164 -23.79 -41.11 11.47
C PHE A 164 -25.06 -40.71 12.22
N PHE A 165 -25.70 -39.59 11.89
CA PHE A 165 -26.91 -39.13 12.55
C PHE A 165 -28.06 -40.13 12.39
N ARG A 166 -28.29 -40.61 11.17
CA ARG A 166 -29.42 -41.51 10.84
C ARG A 166 -29.26 -42.93 11.41
N ASN A 167 -28.03 -43.39 11.61
CA ASN A 167 -27.74 -44.77 12.01
C ASN A 167 -27.45 -44.94 13.51
N ARG A 168 -27.74 -43.94 14.36
CA ARG A 168 -27.44 -43.98 15.79
C ARG A 168 -28.61 -44.50 16.60
N SER A 169 -28.35 -45.51 17.42
CA SER A 169 -29.30 -46.05 18.40
C SER A 169 -29.04 -45.59 19.85
N ARG A 170 -27.87 -45.02 20.13
CA ARG A 170 -27.49 -44.52 21.46
C ARG A 170 -26.77 -43.17 21.40
N PRO A 171 -26.91 -42.30 22.43
CA PRO A 171 -26.16 -41.05 22.53
C PRO A 171 -24.65 -41.28 22.43
N CYS A 172 -23.95 -40.36 21.76
CA CYS A 172 -22.49 -40.43 21.60
C CYS A 172 -21.76 -39.66 22.72
N LEU A 173 -20.44 -39.77 22.73
CA LEU A 173 -19.57 -39.05 23.68
C LEU A 173 -19.85 -37.53 23.70
N GLN A 174 -20.16 -36.91 22.56
CA GLN A 174 -20.43 -35.46 22.49
C GLN A 174 -21.63 -35.06 23.36
N TYR A 175 -22.63 -35.94 23.51
CA TYR A 175 -23.73 -35.71 24.44
C TYR A 175 -23.28 -35.83 25.90
N GLN A 176 -22.52 -36.87 26.22
CA GLN A 176 -22.00 -37.11 27.58
C GLN A 176 -21.13 -35.95 28.08
N ILE A 177 -20.32 -35.35 27.20
CA ILE A 177 -19.50 -34.16 27.53
C ILE A 177 -20.25 -32.83 27.34
N ARG A 178 -21.58 -32.86 27.21
CA ARG A 178 -22.48 -31.69 27.09
C ARG A 178 -22.16 -30.75 25.92
N ARG A 179 -21.76 -31.31 24.77
CA ARG A 179 -21.52 -30.58 23.50
C ARG A 179 -22.52 -30.87 22.39
N CYS A 180 -23.51 -31.72 22.67
CA CYS A 180 -24.58 -32.08 21.74
C CYS A 180 -25.84 -32.42 22.56
N SER A 181 -27.02 -31.99 22.13
CA SER A 181 -28.30 -32.34 22.77
C SER A 181 -28.87 -33.69 22.30
N ALA A 182 -28.08 -34.49 21.56
CA ALA A 182 -28.42 -35.80 21.02
C ALA A 182 -29.76 -35.88 20.24
N PRO A 183 -30.00 -35.00 19.24
CA PRO A 183 -31.18 -35.10 18.38
C PRO A 183 -31.26 -36.42 17.61
N CYS A 184 -30.12 -37.06 17.33
CA CYS A 184 -30.05 -38.34 16.60
C CYS A 184 -30.75 -39.52 17.31
N VAL A 185 -31.09 -39.37 18.59
CA VAL A 185 -31.85 -40.37 19.36
C VAL A 185 -33.04 -39.73 20.10
N GLY A 186 -33.54 -38.61 19.59
CA GLY A 186 -34.76 -37.96 20.09
C GLY A 186 -34.67 -37.36 21.50
N ARG A 187 -33.50 -36.93 21.96
CA ARG A 187 -33.32 -36.31 23.29
C ARG A 187 -33.63 -34.81 23.35
N ILE A 188 -33.90 -34.21 22.20
CA ILE A 188 -34.35 -32.82 22.01
C ILE A 188 -35.30 -32.82 20.81
N ASP A 189 -36.36 -32.02 20.87
CA ASP A 189 -37.25 -31.81 19.73
C ASP A 189 -36.64 -30.83 18.71
N SER A 190 -37.28 -30.73 17.53
CA SER A 190 -36.81 -29.87 16.44
C SER A 190 -36.96 -28.38 16.75
N GLU A 191 -37.98 -27.98 17.52
CA GLU A 191 -38.24 -26.57 17.85
C GLU A 191 -37.19 -26.00 18.80
N ALA A 192 -36.89 -26.70 19.89
CA ALA A 192 -35.85 -26.35 20.84
C ALA A 192 -34.46 -26.38 20.19
N TYR A 193 -34.20 -27.35 19.31
CA TYR A 193 -32.96 -27.38 18.55
C TYR A 193 -32.84 -26.18 17.58
N ALA A 194 -33.94 -25.80 16.92
CA ALA A 194 -33.97 -24.66 16.02
C ALA A 194 -33.74 -23.33 16.77
N GLU A 195 -34.18 -23.21 18.02
CA GLU A 195 -33.87 -22.06 18.87
C GLU A 195 -32.38 -21.97 19.20
N ASP A 196 -31.76 -23.06 19.66
CA ASP A 196 -30.30 -23.11 19.91
C ASP A 196 -29.51 -22.78 18.63
N LEU A 197 -29.96 -23.28 17.47
CA LEU A 197 -29.35 -22.98 16.18
C LEU A 197 -29.50 -21.49 15.82
N ARG A 198 -30.68 -20.90 16.03
CA ARG A 198 -30.95 -19.48 15.77
C ARG A 198 -30.02 -18.58 16.57
N GLN A 199 -29.80 -18.91 17.84
CA GLN A 199 -28.87 -18.18 18.70
C GLN A 199 -27.42 -18.34 18.23
N ALA A 200 -27.02 -19.54 17.80
CA ALA A 200 -25.69 -19.77 17.24
C ALA A 200 -25.45 -18.98 15.94
N VAL A 201 -26.47 -18.91 15.06
CA VAL A 201 -26.43 -18.09 13.85
C VAL A 201 -26.36 -16.59 14.20
N ALA A 202 -27.14 -16.13 15.18
CA ALA A 202 -27.09 -14.74 15.64
C ALA A 202 -25.68 -14.35 16.11
N VAL A 203 -24.97 -15.24 16.82
CA VAL A 203 -23.57 -15.02 17.19
C VAL A 203 -22.68 -14.95 15.94
N LEU A 204 -22.84 -15.86 14.99
CA LEU A 204 -22.07 -15.85 13.74
C LEU A 204 -22.30 -14.58 12.88
N GLU A 205 -23.47 -13.97 12.98
CA GLU A 205 -23.86 -12.73 12.31
C GLU A 205 -23.53 -11.45 13.12
N GLY A 206 -22.91 -11.58 14.31
CA GLY A 206 -22.53 -10.44 15.16
C GLY A 206 -23.70 -9.77 15.90
N ARG A 207 -24.81 -10.51 16.09
CA ARG A 207 -25.98 -10.12 16.88
C ARG A 207 -25.90 -10.65 18.33
N ASP A 208 -24.68 -10.76 18.86
CA ASP A 208 -24.39 -11.37 20.17
C ASP A 208 -24.73 -10.48 21.37
N ALA A 209 -24.74 -9.15 21.20
CA ALA A 209 -25.02 -8.21 22.29
C ALA A 209 -26.43 -8.38 22.88
N LEU A 210 -27.45 -8.53 22.02
CA LEU A 210 -28.83 -8.76 22.44
C LEU A 210 -29.00 -10.11 23.14
N LEU A 211 -28.32 -11.14 22.64
CA LEU A 211 -28.33 -12.47 23.25
C LEU A 211 -27.68 -12.48 24.63
N ILE A 212 -26.56 -11.75 24.80
CA ILE A 212 -25.91 -11.62 26.11
C ILE A 212 -26.84 -10.90 27.10
N GLU A 213 -27.52 -9.84 26.68
CA GLU A 213 -28.47 -9.12 27.53
C GLU A 213 -29.65 -10.00 27.93
N GLU A 214 -30.18 -10.79 26.99
CA GLU A 214 -31.26 -11.75 27.28
C GLU A 214 -30.81 -12.82 28.28
N LEU A 215 -29.62 -13.41 28.08
CA LEU A 215 -29.07 -14.41 29.00
C LEU A 215 -28.77 -13.81 30.39
N ALA A 216 -28.35 -12.55 30.46
CA ALA A 216 -28.14 -11.85 31.73
C ALA A 216 -29.46 -11.68 32.49
N LYS A 217 -30.54 -11.27 31.82
CA LYS A 217 -31.88 -11.18 32.43
C LYS A 217 -32.39 -12.55 32.91
N ARG A 218 -32.14 -13.62 32.15
CA ARG A 218 -32.50 -14.99 32.57
C ARG A 218 -31.68 -15.46 33.77
N MET A 219 -30.39 -15.13 33.80
CA MET A 219 -29.49 -15.39 34.93
C MET A 219 -29.97 -14.67 36.21
N GLU A 220 -30.33 -13.39 36.11
CA GLU A 220 -30.85 -12.60 37.23
C GLU A 220 -32.15 -13.20 37.77
N ARG A 221 -33.11 -13.53 36.90
CA ARG A 221 -34.37 -14.19 37.33
C ARG A 221 -34.14 -15.54 38.00
N ALA A 222 -33.22 -16.36 37.48
CA ALA A 222 -32.87 -17.63 38.12
C ALA A 222 -32.23 -17.41 39.50
N SER A 223 -31.39 -16.37 39.65
CA SER A 223 -30.82 -15.98 40.93
C SER A 223 -31.88 -15.46 41.91
N GLU A 224 -32.86 -14.68 41.45
CA GLU A 224 -34.00 -14.21 42.26
C GLU A 224 -34.87 -15.37 42.76
N ARG A 225 -35.03 -16.42 41.94
CA ARG A 225 -35.71 -17.67 42.32
C ARG A 225 -34.86 -18.64 43.15
N LEU A 226 -33.64 -18.26 43.52
CA LEU A 226 -32.67 -19.10 44.25
C LEU A 226 -32.24 -20.36 43.50
N GLU A 227 -32.37 -20.39 42.17
CA GLU A 227 -31.97 -21.49 41.28
C GLU A 227 -30.52 -21.30 40.82
N PHE A 228 -29.57 -21.41 41.77
CA PHE A 228 -28.17 -21.07 41.53
C PHE A 228 -27.48 -21.92 40.46
N GLU A 229 -27.90 -23.17 40.25
CA GLU A 229 -27.35 -24.03 39.20
C GLU A 229 -27.71 -23.52 37.79
N GLU A 230 -28.94 -23.03 37.61
CA GLU A 230 -29.40 -22.46 36.34
C GLU A 230 -28.73 -21.10 36.08
N ALA A 231 -28.64 -20.26 37.12
CA ALA A 231 -27.92 -18.99 37.05
C ALA A 231 -26.43 -19.19 36.69
N ALA A 232 -25.76 -20.16 37.31
CA ALA A 232 -24.37 -20.50 36.98
C ALA A 232 -24.21 -20.96 35.52
N ALA A 233 -25.16 -21.75 35.00
CA ALA A 233 -25.17 -22.17 33.60
C ALA A 233 -25.30 -20.99 32.62
N TYR A 234 -26.17 -20.01 32.90
CA TYR A 234 -26.28 -18.79 32.10
C TYR A 234 -25.02 -17.93 32.17
N ARG A 235 -24.46 -17.73 33.37
CA ARG A 235 -23.19 -17.00 33.57
C ARG A 235 -22.06 -17.58 32.72
N ASP A 236 -21.91 -18.90 32.77
CA ASP A 236 -20.86 -19.61 32.02
C ASP A 236 -21.10 -19.51 30.49
N ARG A 237 -22.37 -19.51 30.06
CA ARG A 237 -22.78 -19.28 28.66
C ARG A 237 -22.42 -17.86 28.21
N ILE A 238 -22.69 -16.83 29.02
CA ILE A 238 -22.29 -15.44 28.77
C ILE A 238 -20.77 -15.30 28.65
N ALA A 239 -20.01 -15.88 29.59
CA ALA A 239 -18.55 -15.85 29.56
C ALA A 239 -17.95 -16.57 28.34
N SER A 240 -18.63 -17.59 27.81
CA SER A 240 -18.26 -18.27 26.57
C SER A 240 -18.51 -17.36 25.35
N LEU A 241 -19.67 -16.68 25.31
CA LEU A 241 -20.03 -15.74 24.24
C LEU A 241 -19.11 -14.52 24.17
N GLN A 242 -18.73 -13.95 25.31
CA GLN A 242 -17.79 -12.82 25.35
C GLN A 242 -16.42 -13.18 24.76
N ARG A 243 -15.93 -14.41 25.00
CA ARG A 243 -14.68 -14.92 24.40
C ARG A 243 -14.75 -15.10 22.89
N ILE A 244 -15.93 -15.48 22.36
CA ILE A 244 -16.17 -15.55 20.91
C ILE A 244 -16.11 -14.14 20.30
N ARG A 245 -16.75 -13.16 20.94
CA ARG A 245 -16.85 -11.77 20.47
C ARG A 245 -15.49 -11.13 20.26
N GLU A 246 -14.52 -11.36 21.13
CA GLU A 246 -13.16 -10.79 20.99
C GLU A 246 -12.44 -11.22 19.71
N ARG A 247 -12.83 -12.36 19.11
CA ARG A 247 -12.11 -12.97 17.96
C ARG A 247 -12.82 -12.84 16.62
N GLN A 248 -14.13 -12.63 16.62
CA GLN A 248 -14.97 -12.69 15.42
C GLN A 248 -15.00 -11.38 14.61
N TYR A 249 -14.38 -10.30 15.11
CA TYR A 249 -14.56 -8.94 14.57
C TYR A 249 -13.94 -8.64 13.20
N VAL A 250 -13.40 -9.64 12.49
CA VAL A 250 -12.48 -9.37 11.37
C VAL A 250 -13.09 -9.54 9.96
N SER A 251 -14.21 -10.24 9.75
CA SER A 251 -14.74 -10.36 8.38
C SER A 251 -16.17 -10.89 8.28
N SER A 252 -17.16 -10.05 8.61
CA SER A 252 -18.57 -10.38 8.42
C SER A 252 -19.26 -9.28 7.61
N GLY A 253 -19.15 -9.34 6.29
CA GLY A 253 -19.96 -8.54 5.38
C GLY A 253 -19.67 -8.87 3.91
N ASP A 254 -20.70 -9.01 3.09
CA ASP A 254 -20.58 -9.04 1.61
C ASP A 254 -20.56 -7.61 1.04
N GLU A 255 -20.22 -6.62 1.86
CA GLU A 255 -20.37 -5.20 1.54
C GLU A 255 -19.12 -4.62 0.86
N ASP A 256 -19.33 -3.90 -0.24
CA ASP A 256 -18.33 -3.05 -0.87
C ASP A 256 -18.46 -1.62 -0.33
N ALA A 257 -17.42 -1.14 0.34
CA ALA A 257 -17.36 0.20 0.89
C ALA A 257 -15.95 0.78 0.79
N ASP A 258 -15.83 2.09 0.61
CA ASP A 258 -14.58 2.80 0.88
C ASP A 258 -14.72 3.58 2.18
N VAL A 259 -13.68 3.55 3.00
CA VAL A 259 -13.62 4.28 4.27
C VAL A 259 -12.63 5.41 4.11
N VAL A 260 -13.12 6.65 4.24
CA VAL A 260 -12.29 7.84 4.09
C VAL A 260 -12.15 8.52 5.44
N ALA A 261 -10.91 8.72 5.85
CA ALA A 261 -10.55 9.46 7.04
C ALA A 261 -9.61 10.60 6.69
N VAL A 262 -9.57 11.61 7.54
CA VAL A 262 -8.73 12.79 7.41
C VAL A 262 -8.06 13.05 8.74
N ALA A 263 -6.80 13.45 8.70
CA ALA A 263 -6.04 13.95 9.84
C ALA A 263 -5.39 15.27 9.45
N SER A 264 -5.35 16.24 10.37
CA SER A 264 -4.76 17.56 10.15
C SER A 264 -3.84 17.93 11.29
N ASP A 265 -2.68 18.47 10.97
CA ASP A 265 -1.66 18.91 11.93
C ASP A 265 -0.74 19.93 11.23
N SER A 266 -0.40 21.02 11.91
CA SER A 266 0.61 21.98 11.47
C SER A 266 0.42 22.52 10.04
N GLY A 267 -0.83 22.85 9.67
CA GLY A 267 -1.17 23.36 8.34
C GLY A 267 -1.08 22.33 7.21
N MET A 268 -0.92 21.05 7.54
CA MET A 268 -0.93 19.92 6.62
C MET A 268 -2.14 19.02 6.90
N VAL A 269 -2.66 18.38 5.85
CA VAL A 269 -3.75 17.40 5.95
C VAL A 269 -3.34 16.11 5.26
N CYS A 270 -3.66 14.97 5.89
CA CYS A 270 -3.55 13.65 5.28
C CYS A 270 -4.94 13.01 5.16
N PHE A 271 -5.33 12.67 3.93
CA PHE A 271 -6.46 11.82 3.64
C PHE A 271 -6.02 10.36 3.54
N ASN A 272 -6.82 9.46 4.09
CA ASN A 272 -6.65 8.03 3.95
C ASN A 272 -7.93 7.40 3.40
N VAL A 273 -7.83 6.77 2.24
CA VAL A 273 -8.90 5.99 1.63
C VAL A 273 -8.58 4.50 1.77
N VAL A 274 -9.36 3.80 2.58
CA VAL A 274 -9.28 2.34 2.76
C VAL A 274 -10.34 1.68 1.91
N SER A 275 -9.93 0.84 0.96
CA SER A 275 -10.88 0.11 0.12
C SER A 275 -11.29 -1.20 0.75
N VAL A 276 -12.59 -1.39 0.97
CA VAL A 276 -13.19 -2.64 1.44
C VAL A 276 -14.04 -3.23 0.31
N ARG A 277 -13.73 -4.45 -0.12
CA ARG A 277 -14.55 -5.17 -1.10
C ARG A 277 -14.94 -6.53 -0.56
N GLN A 278 -16.21 -6.88 -0.63
CA GLN A 278 -16.78 -8.09 -0.02
C GLN A 278 -16.35 -8.26 1.45
N GLY A 279 -16.38 -7.16 2.21
CA GLY A 279 -15.95 -7.12 3.61
C GLY A 279 -14.44 -7.32 3.84
N ARG A 280 -13.61 -7.24 2.80
CA ARG A 280 -12.15 -7.43 2.86
C ARG A 280 -11.43 -6.11 2.64
N ASN A 281 -10.59 -5.72 3.60
CA ASN A 281 -9.68 -4.59 3.43
C ASN A 281 -8.60 -4.92 2.39
N LEU A 282 -8.55 -4.12 1.31
CA LEU A 282 -7.63 -4.24 0.19
C LEU A 282 -6.39 -3.34 0.34
N GLY A 283 -6.36 -2.47 1.34
CA GLY A 283 -5.26 -1.54 1.64
C GLY A 283 -5.70 -0.08 1.68
N SER A 284 -4.77 0.77 2.13
CA SER A 284 -4.92 2.21 2.23
C SER A 284 -4.27 2.93 1.05
N ARG A 285 -4.88 4.04 0.63
CA ARG A 285 -4.26 5.07 -0.22
C ARG A 285 -4.21 6.37 0.57
N PHE A 286 -3.05 6.99 0.60
CA PHE A 286 -2.84 8.24 1.31
C PHE A 286 -2.66 9.38 0.31
N ASP A 287 -3.22 10.54 0.65
CA ASP A 287 -2.97 11.80 -0.05
C ASP A 287 -2.66 12.87 1.00
N ILE A 288 -1.57 13.62 0.81
CA ILE A 288 -1.13 14.66 1.75
C ILE A 288 -1.17 15.98 1.00
N GLN A 289 -1.87 16.96 1.57
CA GLN A 289 -2.07 18.27 0.98
C GLN A 289 -1.78 19.38 1.99
N HIS A 290 -1.53 20.58 1.49
CA HIS A 290 -1.43 21.78 2.32
C HIS A 290 -2.84 22.29 2.69
N ASN A 291 -3.02 22.68 3.95
CA ASN A 291 -4.21 23.34 4.46
C ASN A 291 -3.85 24.69 5.10
N PRO A 292 -3.38 25.68 4.32
CA PRO A 292 -2.89 26.95 4.86
C PRO A 292 -3.98 27.82 5.48
N LEU A 293 -5.25 27.55 5.15
CA LEU A 293 -6.42 28.30 5.63
C LEU A 293 -7.08 27.63 6.84
N ASP A 294 -6.44 26.62 7.43
CA ASP A 294 -6.93 25.83 8.56
C ASP A 294 -8.41 25.42 8.40
N ARG A 295 -8.76 24.98 7.18
CA ARG A 295 -10.14 24.58 6.85
C ARG A 295 -10.51 23.37 7.70
N SER A 296 -11.79 23.30 8.09
CA SER A 296 -12.28 22.18 8.89
C SER A 296 -12.20 20.84 8.14
N PRO A 297 -12.00 19.72 8.85
CA PRO A 297 -11.96 18.38 8.25
C PRO A 297 -13.14 18.06 7.33
N GLY A 298 -14.35 18.49 7.69
CA GLY A 298 -15.54 18.32 6.86
C GLY A 298 -15.47 19.05 5.52
N ARG A 299 -14.98 20.29 5.51
CA ARG A 299 -14.80 21.09 4.27
C ARG A 299 -13.71 20.51 3.38
N LEU A 300 -12.61 20.07 3.97
CA LEU A 300 -11.52 19.40 3.26
C LEU A 300 -12.01 18.12 2.57
N LEU A 301 -12.83 17.32 3.23
CA LEU A 301 -13.44 16.13 2.62
C LEU A 301 -14.39 16.47 1.46
N GLU A 302 -15.16 17.56 1.56
CA GLU A 302 -16.04 17.99 0.45
C GLU A 302 -15.27 18.31 -0.83
N GLU A 303 -14.06 18.88 -0.69
CA GLU A 303 -13.19 19.20 -1.81
C GLU A 303 -12.42 17.98 -2.33
N PHE A 304 -11.95 17.13 -1.42
CA PHE A 304 -11.17 15.93 -1.73
C PHE A 304 -11.98 14.84 -2.43
N LEU A 305 -13.21 14.56 -1.97
CA LEU A 305 -13.99 13.42 -2.45
C LEU A 305 -14.24 13.45 -3.97
N PRO A 306 -14.68 14.57 -4.59
CA PRO A 306 -14.80 14.65 -6.05
C PRO A 306 -13.48 14.42 -6.79
N GLN A 307 -12.39 15.04 -6.31
CA GLN A 307 -11.06 14.93 -6.93
C GLN A 307 -10.55 13.48 -6.91
N PHE A 308 -10.85 12.74 -5.84
CA PHE A 308 -10.43 11.36 -5.70
C PHE A 308 -11.29 10.37 -6.52
N TYR A 309 -12.60 10.54 -6.52
CA TYR A 309 -13.52 9.53 -7.09
C TYR A 309 -13.84 9.73 -8.57
N LEU A 310 -13.84 10.96 -9.10
CA LEU A 310 -14.13 11.19 -10.51
C LEU A 310 -13.06 10.53 -11.41
N GLY A 311 -13.50 9.68 -12.35
CA GLY A 311 -12.59 8.89 -13.19
C GLY A 311 -12.03 7.61 -12.54
N THR A 312 -12.51 7.23 -11.34
CA THR A 312 -12.16 5.96 -10.70
C THR A 312 -13.41 5.11 -10.40
N ALA A 313 -13.20 3.84 -10.00
CA ALA A 313 -14.31 2.97 -9.63
C ALA A 313 -14.86 3.33 -8.24
N ILE A 314 -16.09 3.85 -8.19
CA ILE A 314 -16.75 4.29 -6.96
C ILE A 314 -17.56 3.12 -6.34
N PRO A 315 -17.40 2.81 -5.04
CA PRO A 315 -18.19 1.77 -4.37
C PRO A 315 -19.63 2.23 -4.12
N GLY A 316 -20.53 1.28 -3.85
CA GLY A 316 -21.91 1.59 -3.47
C GLY A 316 -22.04 2.34 -2.14
N GLU A 317 -21.04 2.27 -1.27
CA GLU A 317 -21.01 3.01 0.00
C GLU A 317 -19.65 3.66 0.28
N ILE A 318 -19.69 4.89 0.79
CA ILE A 318 -18.53 5.62 1.29
C ILE A 318 -18.78 5.97 2.77
N LEU A 319 -17.87 5.59 3.65
CA LEU A 319 -17.96 5.82 5.09
C LEU A 319 -17.00 6.95 5.49
N LEU A 320 -17.52 8.01 6.11
CA LEU A 320 -16.75 9.16 6.59
C LEU A 320 -16.83 9.30 8.11
N GLY A 321 -15.69 9.50 8.78
CA GLY A 321 -15.68 9.83 10.21
C GLY A 321 -16.23 11.21 10.55
N GLU A 322 -16.11 12.14 9.60
CA GLU A 322 -16.49 13.54 9.77
C GLU A 322 -17.82 13.87 9.07
N SER A 323 -18.54 14.85 9.60
CA SER A 323 -19.75 15.41 8.97
C SER A 323 -19.39 16.34 7.81
N ILE A 324 -20.19 16.30 6.74
CA ILE A 324 -20.06 17.15 5.55
C ILE A 324 -21.43 17.76 5.25
N GLY A 325 -21.47 19.01 4.80
CA GLY A 325 -22.69 19.73 4.46
C GLY A 325 -23.27 19.29 3.12
N ASN A 326 -22.43 19.12 2.09
CA ASN A 326 -22.88 18.86 0.70
C ASN A 326 -23.10 17.38 0.34
N ARG A 327 -23.48 16.57 1.33
CA ARG A 327 -23.63 15.11 1.18
C ARG A 327 -24.56 14.70 0.03
N GLY A 328 -25.75 15.30 -0.05
CA GLY A 328 -26.77 14.91 -1.04
C GLY A 328 -26.32 15.15 -2.48
N SER A 329 -25.66 16.28 -2.74
CA SER A 329 -25.12 16.61 -4.05
C SER A 329 -23.99 15.65 -4.46
N LEU A 330 -23.10 15.31 -3.53
CA LEU A 330 -22.02 14.34 -3.78
C LEU A 330 -22.56 12.94 -4.08
N GLU A 331 -23.56 12.47 -3.33
CA GLU A 331 -24.23 11.18 -3.60
C GLU A 331 -24.85 11.13 -5.01
N GLN A 332 -25.47 12.23 -5.46
CA GLN A 332 -26.04 12.33 -6.80
C GLN A 332 -24.96 12.26 -7.89
N VAL A 333 -23.90 13.06 -7.76
CA VAL A 333 -22.78 13.08 -8.72
C VAL A 333 -22.10 11.71 -8.81
N PHE A 334 -21.81 11.08 -7.66
CA PHE A 334 -21.18 9.77 -7.64
C PHE A 334 -22.09 8.66 -8.16
N SER A 335 -23.40 8.76 -7.92
CA SER A 335 -24.35 7.79 -8.47
C SER A 335 -24.47 7.89 -9.99
N LEU A 336 -24.42 9.11 -10.55
CA LEU A 336 -24.39 9.35 -11.99
C LEU A 336 -23.12 8.77 -12.63
N GLU A 337 -21.96 9.08 -12.05
CA GLU A 337 -20.66 8.64 -12.58
C GLU A 337 -20.51 7.10 -12.54
N SER A 338 -20.88 6.48 -11.41
CA SER A 338 -20.79 5.03 -11.23
C SER A 338 -21.90 4.23 -11.94
N ARG A 339 -22.93 4.90 -12.46
CA ARG A 339 -24.18 4.29 -12.98
C ARG A 339 -24.85 3.33 -11.99
N SER A 340 -24.61 3.54 -10.70
CA SER A 340 -25.12 2.71 -9.60
C SER A 340 -25.41 3.60 -8.40
N ARG A 341 -26.24 3.16 -7.46
CA ARG A 341 -26.57 3.99 -6.30
C ARG A 341 -25.40 4.04 -5.33
N VAL A 342 -24.85 5.24 -5.10
CA VAL A 342 -23.79 5.51 -4.13
C VAL A 342 -24.37 6.21 -2.89
N ARG A 343 -23.98 5.76 -1.69
CA ARG A 343 -24.40 6.37 -0.42
C ARG A 343 -23.21 6.78 0.44
N ILE A 344 -23.24 7.99 0.95
CA ILE A 344 -22.27 8.52 1.92
C ILE A 344 -22.88 8.40 3.31
N LYS A 345 -22.27 7.56 4.15
CA LYS A 345 -22.69 7.34 5.54
C LYS A 345 -21.70 8.02 6.47
N GLN A 346 -22.22 8.61 7.55
CA GLN A 346 -21.45 9.35 8.57
C GLN A 346 -21.81 8.93 10.00
N ARG A 347 -22.83 8.09 10.14
CA ARG A 347 -23.23 7.50 11.41
C ARG A 347 -23.23 5.99 11.25
N PHE A 348 -22.46 5.33 12.09
CA PHE A 348 -22.26 3.90 12.03
C PHE A 348 -22.32 3.32 13.43
N ARG A 349 -22.88 2.11 13.55
CA ARG A 349 -22.79 1.29 14.76
C ARG A 349 -21.84 0.13 14.49
N THR A 350 -21.29 -0.49 15.54
CA THR A 350 -20.56 -1.77 15.49
C THR A 350 -19.22 -1.74 14.70
N HIS A 351 -19.03 -2.64 13.73
CA HIS A 351 -17.76 -2.90 13.04
C HIS A 351 -17.32 -1.76 12.11
N ARG A 352 -18.26 -1.07 11.45
CA ARG A 352 -17.96 0.05 10.54
C ARG A 352 -17.31 1.24 11.23
N ALA A 353 -17.72 1.52 12.47
CA ALA A 353 -17.07 2.55 13.30
C ALA A 353 -15.59 2.21 13.57
N ARG A 354 -15.25 0.92 13.66
CA ARG A 354 -13.86 0.48 13.85
C ARG A 354 -13.01 0.66 12.59
N TRP A 355 -13.60 0.48 11.39
CA TRP A 355 -12.89 0.76 10.15
C TRP A 355 -12.55 2.24 9.99
N VAL A 356 -13.52 3.11 10.31
CA VAL A 356 -13.31 4.57 10.31
C VAL A 356 -12.20 4.94 11.29
N GLU A 357 -12.24 4.40 12.51
CA GLU A 357 -11.21 4.67 13.50
C GLU A 357 -9.83 4.16 13.08
N ALA A 358 -9.75 2.95 12.48
CA ALA A 358 -8.50 2.44 11.93
C ALA A 358 -7.97 3.29 10.77
N ALA A 359 -8.86 3.78 9.90
CA ALA A 359 -8.48 4.68 8.81
C ALA A 359 -7.95 6.01 9.35
N ARG A 360 -8.57 6.56 10.41
CA ARG A 360 -8.15 7.79 11.08
C ARG A 360 -6.76 7.65 11.72
N MET A 361 -6.54 6.60 12.53
CA MET A 361 -5.22 6.33 13.13
C MET A 361 -4.12 6.18 12.09
N ASN A 362 -4.41 5.54 10.96
CA ASN A 362 -3.45 5.40 9.87
C ASN A 362 -3.15 6.75 9.17
N ALA A 363 -4.14 7.64 9.04
CA ALA A 363 -3.92 8.98 8.50
C ALA A 363 -3.04 9.83 9.42
N GLU A 364 -3.28 9.78 10.74
CA GLU A 364 -2.48 10.48 11.75
C GLU A 364 -1.03 10.00 11.78
N ASP A 365 -0.80 8.69 11.75
CA ASP A 365 0.56 8.11 11.74
C ASP A 365 1.32 8.50 10.47
N ARG A 366 0.64 8.47 9.32
CA ARG A 366 1.22 8.89 8.05
C ARG A 366 1.56 10.38 8.04
N LEU A 367 0.68 11.22 8.59
CA LEU A 367 0.91 12.65 8.71
C LEU A 367 2.09 12.95 9.64
N ARG A 368 2.16 12.28 10.80
CA ARG A 368 3.28 12.43 11.75
C ARG A 368 4.62 12.05 11.13
N GLN A 369 4.68 10.93 10.40
CA GLN A 369 5.88 10.53 9.66
C GLN A 369 6.29 11.60 8.65
N HIS A 370 5.32 12.14 7.90
CA HIS A 370 5.57 13.19 6.92
C HIS A 370 6.08 14.50 7.53
N LEU A 371 5.49 14.94 8.65
CA LEU A 371 5.95 16.14 9.37
C LEU A 371 7.36 15.97 9.93
N SER A 372 7.66 14.79 10.51
CA SER A 372 9.00 14.46 10.99
C SER A 372 10.03 14.43 9.85
N GLU A 373 9.68 13.88 8.70
CA GLU A 373 10.53 13.91 7.50
C GLU A 373 10.80 15.35 7.03
N ARG A 374 9.78 16.23 7.02
CA ARG A 374 9.91 17.65 6.64
C ARG A 374 10.81 18.42 7.62
N GLU A 375 10.62 18.24 8.91
CA GLU A 375 11.45 18.87 9.95
C GLU A 375 12.91 18.44 9.84
N GLN A 376 13.15 17.14 9.60
CA GLN A 376 14.50 16.62 9.37
C GLN A 376 15.16 17.27 8.16
N ILE A 377 14.44 17.44 7.04
CA ILE A 377 14.95 18.11 5.84
C ILE A 377 15.24 19.59 6.13
N GLY A 378 14.33 20.30 6.78
CA GLY A 378 14.52 21.71 7.16
C GLY A 378 15.77 21.91 8.04
N GLY A 379 16.01 21.00 9.00
CA GLY A 379 17.23 20.99 9.81
C GLY A 379 18.50 20.71 9.00
N GLN A 380 18.44 19.83 8.00
CA GLN A 380 19.56 19.56 7.11
C GLN A 380 19.90 20.77 6.21
N PHE A 381 18.90 21.52 5.75
CA PHE A 381 19.10 22.76 5.01
C PHE A 381 19.83 23.81 5.85
N ALA A 382 19.40 23.99 7.11
CA ALA A 382 20.06 24.90 8.04
C ALA A 382 21.51 24.47 8.33
N ALA A 383 21.76 23.16 8.50
CA ALA A 383 23.11 22.62 8.69
C ALA A 383 23.99 22.85 7.45
N LEU A 384 23.45 22.67 6.24
CA LEU A 384 24.17 22.94 4.99
C LEU A 384 24.54 24.43 4.86
N ALA A 385 23.61 25.34 5.16
CA ALA A 385 23.86 26.78 5.15
C ALA A 385 24.99 27.16 6.11
N ALA A 386 24.93 26.67 7.35
CA ALA A 386 25.96 26.90 8.36
C ALA A 386 27.32 26.33 7.94
N TYR A 387 27.34 25.13 7.35
CA TYR A 387 28.57 24.48 6.90
C TYR A 387 29.23 25.21 5.73
N LEU A 388 28.43 25.70 4.77
CA LEU A 388 28.91 26.47 3.62
C LEU A 388 29.23 27.94 3.96
N GLY A 389 28.79 28.43 5.13
CA GLY A 389 28.96 29.82 5.55
C GLY A 389 28.04 30.78 4.81
N LEU A 390 26.83 30.34 4.44
CA LEU A 390 25.84 31.16 3.76
C LEU A 390 25.20 32.16 4.74
N ALA A 391 24.92 33.37 4.27
CA ALA A 391 24.26 34.40 5.07
C ALA A 391 22.83 34.01 5.46
N GLU A 392 22.12 33.34 4.54
CA GLU A 392 20.76 32.85 4.74
C GLU A 392 20.68 31.35 4.40
N THR A 393 19.68 30.67 4.97
CA THR A 393 19.40 29.27 4.62
C THR A 393 18.74 29.23 3.24
N PRO A 394 19.23 28.42 2.28
CA PRO A 394 18.61 28.36 0.95
C PRO A 394 17.16 27.88 1.08
N GLU A 395 16.24 28.52 0.37
CA GLU A 395 14.85 28.10 0.27
C GLU A 395 14.67 27.11 -0.89
N ARG A 396 15.51 27.22 -1.93
CA ARG A 396 15.46 26.39 -3.13
C ARG A 396 16.85 25.91 -3.58
N ILE A 397 16.99 24.59 -3.75
CA ILE A 397 18.19 23.93 -4.29
C ILE A 397 17.85 23.25 -5.62
N GLU A 398 18.61 23.53 -6.67
CA GLU A 398 18.53 22.80 -7.95
C GLU A 398 19.77 21.93 -8.14
N CYS A 399 19.59 20.66 -8.51
CA CYS A 399 20.70 19.72 -8.70
C CYS A 399 20.74 19.16 -10.12
N PHE A 400 21.89 19.29 -10.77
CA PHE A 400 22.15 18.80 -12.13
C PHE A 400 23.02 17.54 -12.12
N ASP A 401 22.56 16.51 -12.83
CA ASP A 401 23.31 15.27 -13.13
C ASP A 401 23.38 15.04 -14.65
N ILE A 402 24.55 14.62 -15.14
CA ILE A 402 24.77 14.25 -16.54
C ILE A 402 24.90 12.73 -16.62
N SER A 403 23.94 12.11 -17.28
CA SER A 403 23.89 10.66 -17.43
C SER A 403 24.24 10.25 -18.86
N HIS A 404 25.26 9.40 -18.99
CA HIS A 404 25.62 8.73 -20.23
C HIS A 404 25.18 7.27 -20.19
N THR A 405 24.51 6.82 -21.24
CA THR A 405 24.24 5.40 -21.47
C THR A 405 24.98 4.99 -22.73
N LEU A 406 25.87 4.00 -22.63
CA LEU A 406 26.61 3.45 -23.77
C LEU A 406 25.64 3.07 -24.91
N GLY A 407 25.64 3.86 -25.99
CA GLY A 407 24.79 3.69 -27.18
C GLY A 407 23.52 4.55 -27.25
N GLU A 408 23.21 5.38 -26.24
CA GLU A 408 22.05 6.30 -26.26
C GLU A 408 22.48 7.79 -26.20
N ARG A 409 21.56 8.71 -26.51
CA ARG A 409 21.80 10.17 -26.43
C ARG A 409 21.98 10.59 -24.98
N THR A 410 22.97 11.45 -24.71
CA THR A 410 23.22 12.06 -23.40
C THR A 410 21.98 12.80 -22.89
N VAL A 411 21.65 12.61 -21.61
CA VAL A 411 20.54 13.29 -20.94
C VAL A 411 21.06 13.95 -19.68
N ALA A 412 20.71 15.22 -19.50
CA ALA A 412 20.88 15.92 -18.24
C ALA A 412 19.56 15.91 -17.46
N SER A 413 19.63 15.72 -16.15
CA SER A 413 18.49 15.84 -15.24
C SER A 413 18.71 16.98 -14.27
N CYS A 414 17.66 17.77 -14.05
CA CYS A 414 17.57 18.76 -12.98
C CYS A 414 16.46 18.33 -12.02
N VAL A 415 16.81 18.14 -10.75
CA VAL A 415 15.86 17.93 -9.66
C VAL A 415 15.85 19.13 -8.73
N VAL A 416 14.73 19.34 -8.05
CA VAL A 416 14.49 20.54 -7.25
C VAL A 416 14.10 20.13 -5.85
N TYR A 417 14.73 20.76 -4.86
CA TYR A 417 14.41 20.60 -3.45
C TYR A 417 14.12 21.96 -2.83
N ASP A 418 13.13 21.98 -1.93
CA ASP A 418 12.91 23.07 -0.99
C ASP A 418 13.15 22.57 0.45
N ARG A 419 12.98 23.44 1.44
CA ARG A 419 13.14 23.12 2.87
C ARG A 419 12.21 22.01 3.38
N THR A 420 11.31 21.56 2.53
CA THR A 420 10.25 20.60 2.82
C THR A 420 10.39 19.29 2.04
N GLY A 421 11.30 19.26 1.06
CA GLY A 421 11.71 18.08 0.33
C GLY A 421 11.70 18.28 -1.18
N ALA A 422 11.50 17.17 -1.90
CA ALA A 422 11.56 17.13 -3.36
C ALA A 422 10.33 17.79 -4.03
N VAL A 423 10.55 18.80 -4.86
CA VAL A 423 9.53 19.50 -5.65
C VAL A 423 9.40 18.85 -7.03
N LYS A 424 8.75 17.68 -7.08
CA LYS A 424 8.70 16.83 -8.28
C LYS A 424 8.08 17.50 -9.52
N SER A 425 7.16 18.45 -9.34
CA SER A 425 6.57 19.24 -10.44
C SER A 425 7.60 20.03 -11.22
N ASP A 426 8.70 20.40 -10.57
CA ASP A 426 9.72 21.30 -11.11
C ASP A 426 10.90 20.53 -11.72
N TYR A 427 10.89 19.21 -11.65
CA TYR A 427 11.93 18.39 -12.23
C TYR A 427 11.97 18.55 -13.75
N ARG A 428 13.16 18.60 -14.34
CA ARG A 428 13.35 18.76 -15.79
C ARG A 428 14.38 17.77 -16.32
N ARG A 429 14.14 17.27 -17.53
CA ARG A 429 15.11 16.47 -18.28
C ARG A 429 15.45 17.21 -19.57
N PHE A 430 16.74 17.33 -19.86
CA PHE A 430 17.23 17.96 -21.07
C PHE A 430 17.84 16.86 -21.94
N ASN A 431 17.24 16.63 -23.11
CA ASN A 431 17.88 15.78 -24.11
C ASN A 431 19.00 16.61 -24.73
N ILE A 432 20.23 16.11 -24.64
CA ILE A 432 21.42 16.80 -25.12
C ILE A 432 21.68 16.38 -26.57
N THR A 433 21.97 17.37 -27.43
CA THR A 433 22.17 17.17 -28.87
C THR A 433 23.31 18.03 -29.37
N GLY A 434 24.02 17.54 -30.40
CA GLY A 434 25.07 18.31 -31.09
C GLY A 434 26.39 18.39 -30.34
N ILE A 435 26.64 17.47 -29.40
CA ILE A 435 27.91 17.38 -28.65
C ILE A 435 28.71 16.17 -29.10
N THR A 436 30.04 16.24 -28.94
CA THR A 436 30.91 15.07 -29.07
C THR A 436 30.55 14.05 -27.98
N GLY A 437 30.47 12.76 -28.34
CA GLY A 437 30.11 11.72 -27.38
C GLY A 437 31.07 11.68 -26.20
N GLY A 438 30.53 11.80 -24.98
CA GLY A 438 31.32 11.82 -23.74
C GLY A 438 31.82 13.20 -23.28
N ASP A 439 31.37 14.30 -23.91
CA ASP A 439 31.67 15.66 -23.46
C ASP A 439 30.66 16.13 -22.39
N ASP A 440 30.95 15.80 -21.13
CA ASP A 440 30.14 16.17 -19.96
C ASP A 440 30.07 17.68 -19.74
N TYR A 441 31.09 18.43 -20.16
CA TYR A 441 31.15 19.88 -20.01
C TYR A 441 30.17 20.57 -20.96
N GLN A 442 30.15 20.19 -22.23
CA GLN A 442 29.18 20.71 -23.19
C GLN A 442 27.75 20.30 -22.84
N ALA A 443 27.55 19.06 -22.36
CA ALA A 443 26.24 18.60 -21.90
C ALA A 443 25.71 19.43 -20.73
N MET A 444 26.57 19.71 -19.74
CA MET A 444 26.25 20.56 -18.59
C MET A 444 25.92 21.99 -19.03
N SER A 445 26.77 22.58 -19.89
CA SER A 445 26.56 23.93 -20.40
C SER A 445 25.21 24.07 -21.11
N GLN A 446 24.89 23.15 -22.02
CA GLN A 446 23.61 23.15 -22.74
C GLN A 446 22.40 22.98 -21.81
N ALA A 447 22.52 22.19 -20.74
CA ALA A 447 21.44 21.99 -19.78
C ALA A 447 21.19 23.26 -18.93
N LEU A 448 22.26 23.85 -18.39
CA LEU A 448 22.20 25.07 -17.58
C LEU A 448 21.68 26.26 -18.41
N GLU A 449 22.21 26.46 -19.62
CA GLU A 449 21.75 27.53 -20.51
C GLU A 449 20.25 27.44 -20.80
N ARG A 450 19.76 26.23 -21.12
CA ARG A 450 18.35 26.03 -21.43
C ARG A 450 17.46 26.20 -20.21
N ARG A 451 17.91 25.76 -19.02
CA ARG A 451 17.17 25.95 -17.77
C ARG A 451 17.04 27.43 -17.48
N TYR A 452 18.15 28.14 -17.40
CA TYR A 452 18.14 29.50 -16.87
C TYR A 452 17.65 30.53 -17.89
N ARG A 453 17.86 30.31 -19.20
CA ARG A 453 17.19 31.12 -20.22
C ARG A 453 15.66 31.02 -20.11
N ASN A 454 15.13 29.81 -19.91
CA ASN A 454 13.70 29.63 -19.69
C ASN A 454 13.23 30.27 -18.38
N VAL A 455 14.02 30.20 -17.30
CA VAL A 455 13.70 30.85 -16.03
C VAL A 455 13.59 32.37 -16.20
N LEU A 456 14.55 33.00 -16.89
CA LEU A 456 14.54 34.42 -17.21
C LEU A 456 13.37 34.81 -18.12
N GLU A 457 13.11 34.02 -19.18
CA GLU A 457 12.03 34.29 -20.14
C GLU A 457 10.62 34.18 -19.51
N ASN A 458 10.46 33.33 -18.49
CA ASN A 458 9.16 33.06 -17.86
C ASN A 458 9.04 33.68 -16.46
N ASP A 459 9.98 34.54 -16.06
CA ASP A 459 10.03 35.18 -14.74
C ASP A 459 9.84 34.17 -13.58
N ALA A 460 10.48 33.01 -13.71
CA ALA A 460 10.39 31.95 -12.71
C ALA A 460 11.41 32.18 -11.59
N GLN A 461 11.15 31.60 -10.41
CA GLN A 461 12.04 31.71 -9.26
C GLN A 461 13.42 31.07 -9.54
N LEU A 462 14.48 31.84 -9.34
CA LEU A 462 15.87 31.35 -9.34
C LEU A 462 16.15 30.55 -8.05
N PRO A 463 17.04 29.54 -8.09
CA PRO A 463 17.46 28.84 -6.89
C PRO A 463 18.45 29.65 -6.07
N ASP A 464 18.51 29.40 -4.77
CA ASP A 464 19.51 30.02 -3.87
C ASP A 464 20.83 29.25 -3.93
N LEU A 465 20.77 27.96 -4.25
CA LEU A 465 21.93 27.08 -4.37
C LEU A 465 21.76 26.14 -5.58
N VAL A 466 22.80 26.05 -6.40
CA VAL A 466 22.86 25.07 -7.49
C VAL A 466 23.91 24.03 -7.17
N LEU A 467 23.48 22.78 -7.11
CA LEU A 467 24.32 21.60 -6.92
C LEU A 467 24.63 20.96 -8.27
N ILE A 468 25.91 20.70 -8.50
CA ILE A 468 26.40 20.06 -9.72
C ILE A 468 26.99 18.72 -9.33
N ASP A 469 26.46 17.62 -9.87
CA ASP A 469 27.08 16.31 -9.70
C ASP A 469 28.34 16.19 -10.58
N GLY A 470 29.43 16.74 -10.04
CA GLY A 470 30.78 16.33 -10.37
C GLY A 470 31.84 17.38 -10.01
N GLY A 471 32.88 17.48 -10.83
CA GLY A 471 34.16 18.08 -10.45
C GLY A 471 34.28 19.60 -10.57
N LYS A 472 35.43 20.13 -10.13
CA LYS A 472 35.82 21.55 -10.28
C LYS A 472 35.70 22.07 -11.72
N GLY A 473 35.94 21.22 -12.72
CA GLY A 473 35.74 21.60 -14.13
C GLY A 473 34.28 21.91 -14.48
N GLN A 474 33.33 21.11 -13.97
CA GLN A 474 31.89 21.34 -14.24
C GLN A 474 31.37 22.53 -13.44
N LEU A 475 31.94 22.80 -12.27
CA LEU A 475 31.72 24.06 -11.55
C LEU A 475 32.10 25.26 -12.41
N GLY A 476 33.29 25.24 -13.02
CA GLY A 476 33.75 26.31 -13.91
C GLY A 476 32.79 26.53 -15.09
N VAL A 477 32.32 25.47 -15.73
CA VAL A 477 31.32 25.56 -16.80
C VAL A 477 30.03 26.23 -16.32
N ALA A 478 29.57 25.94 -15.10
CA ALA A 478 28.37 26.55 -14.58
C ALA A 478 28.55 28.04 -14.26
N VAL A 479 29.71 28.43 -13.73
CA VAL A 479 30.10 29.83 -13.54
C VAL A 479 30.05 30.56 -14.89
N ASP A 480 30.75 30.04 -15.91
CA ASP A 480 30.81 30.64 -17.25
C ASP A 480 29.42 30.82 -17.88
N VAL A 481 28.51 29.86 -17.69
CA VAL A 481 27.15 29.92 -18.24
C VAL A 481 26.31 30.98 -17.55
N LEU A 482 26.37 31.08 -16.23
CA LEU A 482 25.59 32.07 -15.49
C LEU A 482 26.10 33.50 -15.74
N GLU A 483 27.42 33.69 -15.83
CA GLU A 483 28.02 34.97 -16.23
C GLU A 483 27.57 35.39 -17.63
N LYS A 484 27.55 34.47 -18.61
CA LYS A 484 27.03 34.73 -19.97
C LYS A 484 25.56 35.12 -19.99
N LEU A 485 24.76 34.56 -19.09
CA LEU A 485 23.34 34.88 -18.93
C LEU A 485 23.11 36.10 -18.03
N GLN A 486 24.17 36.74 -17.53
CA GLN A 486 24.13 37.88 -16.61
C GLN A 486 23.36 37.59 -15.32
N ILE A 487 23.36 36.34 -14.88
CA ILE A 487 22.74 35.91 -13.62
C ILE A 487 23.80 36.02 -12.52
N ASN A 488 24.03 37.25 -12.07
CA ASN A 488 25.03 37.56 -11.05
C ASN A 488 24.48 37.44 -9.62
N ASP A 489 23.14 37.45 -9.48
CA ASP A 489 22.44 37.44 -8.19
C ASP A 489 22.25 36.03 -7.61
N LEU A 490 22.78 34.99 -8.29
CA LEU A 490 22.71 33.63 -7.79
C LEU A 490 23.66 33.45 -6.59
N ALA A 491 23.11 33.25 -5.39
CA ALA A 491 23.88 33.31 -4.16
C ALA A 491 24.96 32.21 -4.03
N THR A 492 24.79 31.01 -4.60
CA THR A 492 25.79 29.94 -4.42
C THR A 492 25.81 28.85 -5.53
N LEU A 493 27.01 28.51 -6.01
CA LEU A 493 27.28 27.33 -6.83
C LEU A 493 28.15 26.32 -6.09
N LEU A 494 27.72 25.06 -6.09
CA LEU A 494 28.39 23.96 -5.39
C LEU A 494 28.54 22.76 -6.33
N ALA A 495 29.76 22.27 -6.53
CA ALA A 495 30.00 21.02 -7.25
C ALA A 495 30.48 19.92 -6.30
N VAL A 496 29.97 18.70 -6.48
CA VAL A 496 30.23 17.55 -5.62
C VAL A 496 30.97 16.45 -6.40
N SER A 497 32.22 16.23 -6.04
CA SER A 497 33.05 15.20 -6.67
C SER A 497 33.28 13.99 -5.75
N LYS A 498 33.40 12.80 -6.34
CA LYS A 498 33.78 11.59 -5.60
C LYS A 498 35.25 11.65 -5.19
N GLY A 499 35.55 11.33 -3.94
CA GLY A 499 36.93 11.23 -3.45
C GLY A 499 37.74 10.09 -4.08
N PRO A 500 39.07 10.08 -3.87
CA PRO A 500 40.01 9.17 -4.54
C PRO A 500 39.74 7.68 -4.29
N GLY A 501 39.01 7.32 -3.24
CA GLY A 501 38.64 5.93 -2.92
C GLY A 501 37.40 5.38 -3.63
N ARG A 502 36.62 6.20 -4.38
CA ARG A 502 35.27 5.83 -4.90
C ARG A 502 34.33 5.23 -3.83
N ARG A 503 34.53 5.54 -2.54
CA ARG A 503 33.65 5.12 -1.44
C ARG A 503 32.67 6.23 -1.11
N SER A 504 31.41 5.88 -0.83
CA SER A 504 30.40 6.81 -0.31
C SER A 504 30.89 7.39 1.03
N GLY A 505 30.99 8.72 1.14
CA GLY A 505 31.51 9.42 2.32
C GLY A 505 32.81 10.21 2.12
N ASP A 506 33.54 10.02 1.02
CA ASP A 506 34.74 10.81 0.67
C ASP A 506 34.40 11.98 -0.28
N GLU A 507 33.23 12.59 -0.12
CA GLU A 507 32.75 13.63 -1.04
C GLU A 507 33.56 14.92 -0.86
N LYS A 508 34.02 15.51 -1.96
CA LYS A 508 34.65 16.84 -1.95
C LYS A 508 33.70 17.86 -2.54
N LEU A 509 33.46 18.91 -1.77
CA LEU A 509 32.57 20.03 -2.09
C LEU A 509 33.39 21.20 -2.60
N HIS A 510 33.20 21.55 -3.87
CA HIS A 510 33.86 22.68 -4.52
C HIS A 510 32.86 23.84 -4.57
N LEU A 511 33.15 24.91 -3.84
CA LEU A 511 32.33 26.12 -3.80
C LEU A 511 32.89 27.15 -4.79
N ALA A 512 32.04 27.79 -5.59
CA ALA A 512 32.50 28.88 -6.43
C ALA A 512 33.12 30.02 -5.59
N GLY A 513 34.19 30.61 -6.07
CA GLY A 513 34.96 31.64 -5.33
C GLY A 513 35.89 31.10 -4.24
N ARG A 514 35.99 29.78 -4.04
CA ARG A 514 36.90 29.16 -3.07
C ARG A 514 37.82 28.12 -3.72
N ASP A 515 39.12 28.23 -3.48
CA ASP A 515 40.10 27.31 -4.09
C ASP A 515 40.23 25.97 -3.38
N VAL A 516 40.04 25.95 -2.06
CA VAL A 516 40.18 24.75 -1.23
C VAL A 516 38.81 24.07 -1.08
N PRO A 517 38.66 22.81 -1.53
CA PRO A 517 37.41 22.08 -1.38
C PRO A 517 37.12 21.76 0.08
N LEU A 518 35.85 21.79 0.45
CA LEU A 518 35.36 21.34 1.74
C LEU A 518 35.18 19.82 1.75
N VAL A 519 35.43 19.20 2.90
CA VAL A 519 35.27 17.75 3.10
C VAL A 519 34.35 17.57 4.32
N PRO A 520 33.04 17.35 4.11
CA PRO A 520 32.12 17.18 5.21
C PRO A 520 32.28 15.79 5.84
N ASN A 521 31.82 15.64 7.07
CA ASN A 521 31.80 14.33 7.72
C ASN A 521 30.73 13.45 7.04
N ALA A 522 31.05 12.19 6.71
CA ALA A 522 30.17 11.29 5.97
C ALA A 522 28.78 11.08 6.60
N THR A 523 28.65 11.28 7.92
CA THR A 523 27.41 11.11 8.71
C THR A 523 26.77 12.42 9.15
N SER A 524 27.26 13.57 8.69
CA SER A 524 26.70 14.86 9.09
C SER A 524 25.41 15.19 8.32
N PRO A 525 24.50 16.02 8.89
CA PRO A 525 23.21 16.34 8.27
C PRO A 525 23.33 16.91 6.84
N GLU A 526 24.33 17.77 6.60
CA GLU A 526 24.60 18.37 5.30
C GLU A 526 25.07 17.35 4.25
N SER A 527 25.90 16.38 4.64
CA SER A 527 26.30 15.26 3.77
C SER A 527 25.11 14.39 3.38
N HIS A 528 24.22 14.12 4.34
CA HIS A 528 23.00 13.35 4.08
C HIS A 528 22.06 14.05 3.09
N LEU A 529 21.92 15.37 3.20
CA LEU A 529 21.10 16.16 2.26
C LEU A 529 21.70 16.17 0.86
N ILE A 530 23.00 16.47 0.73
CA ILE A 530 23.71 16.49 -0.55
C ILE A 530 23.56 15.14 -1.26
N ARG A 531 23.81 14.04 -0.54
CA ARG A 531 23.68 12.69 -1.10
C ARG A 531 22.25 12.39 -1.54
N ARG A 532 21.25 12.71 -0.71
CA ARG A 532 19.83 12.55 -1.03
C ARG A 532 19.44 13.28 -2.32
N ILE A 533 19.87 14.53 -2.48
CA ILE A 533 19.56 15.34 -3.67
C ILE A 533 20.24 14.76 -4.92
N ARG A 534 21.51 14.38 -4.82
CA ARG A 534 22.28 13.76 -5.93
C ARG A 534 21.69 12.42 -6.36
N ASP A 535 21.38 11.55 -5.41
CA ASP A 535 20.80 10.24 -5.71
C ASP A 535 19.44 10.38 -6.40
N GLU A 536 18.65 11.38 -6.01
CA GLU A 536 17.39 11.70 -6.65
C GLU A 536 17.58 12.23 -8.08
N ALA A 537 18.59 13.07 -8.32
CA ALA A 537 18.97 13.52 -9.66
C ALA A 537 19.33 12.33 -10.56
N HIS A 538 20.21 11.46 -10.06
CA HIS A 538 20.62 10.25 -10.76
C HIS A 538 19.45 9.29 -11.03
N ARG A 539 18.59 9.05 -10.04
CA ARG A 539 17.37 8.24 -10.19
C ARG A 539 16.44 8.84 -11.24
N PHE A 540 16.29 10.16 -11.25
CA PHE A 540 15.43 10.86 -12.20
C PHE A 540 15.97 10.75 -13.64
N ALA A 541 17.28 10.77 -13.85
CA ALA A 541 17.89 10.47 -15.14
C ALA A 541 17.54 9.04 -15.60
N ILE A 542 17.84 8.02 -14.79
CA ILE A 542 17.68 6.59 -15.15
C ILE A 542 16.23 6.22 -15.47
N THR A 543 15.27 6.71 -14.68
CA THR A 543 13.84 6.40 -14.84
C THR A 543 13.27 6.86 -16.18
N GLY A 544 13.78 7.96 -16.73
CA GLY A 544 13.41 8.46 -18.07
C GLY A 544 13.79 7.48 -19.19
N HIS A 545 14.97 6.86 -19.10
CA HIS A 545 15.44 5.86 -20.06
C HIS A 545 14.64 4.55 -19.99
N ARG A 546 14.20 4.13 -18.79
CA ARG A 546 13.42 2.88 -18.63
C ARG A 546 12.01 2.97 -19.23
N GLN A 547 11.33 4.13 -19.11
CA GLN A 547 10.02 4.33 -19.74
C GLN A 547 10.10 4.33 -21.27
N ARG A 548 11.15 4.94 -21.86
CA ARG A 548 11.43 4.87 -23.31
C ARG A 548 11.76 3.44 -23.77
N ARG A 549 12.58 2.70 -23.02
CA ARG A 549 12.88 1.27 -23.31
C ARG A 549 11.63 0.39 -23.28
N SER A 550 10.73 0.57 -22.30
CA SER A 550 9.46 -0.15 -22.24
C SER A 550 8.56 0.16 -23.45
N LYS A 551 8.56 1.41 -23.93
CA LYS A 551 7.76 1.85 -25.07
C LYS A 551 8.31 1.31 -26.41
N ALA A 552 9.63 1.37 -26.63
CA ALA A 552 10.29 0.84 -27.82
C ALA A 552 10.25 -0.70 -27.91
N ARG A 553 10.41 -1.39 -26.78
CA ARG A 553 10.33 -2.87 -26.72
C ARG A 553 8.89 -3.40 -26.81
N ARG A 554 7.88 -2.55 -26.55
CA ARG A 554 6.46 -2.86 -26.73
C ARG A 554 5.99 -2.76 -28.19
N THR A 555 6.74 -2.08 -29.07
CA THR A 555 6.33 -1.81 -30.46
C THR A 555 6.90 -2.81 -31.47
N SER A 556 8.16 -3.25 -31.36
CA SER A 556 8.85 -3.94 -32.49
C SER A 556 8.25 -5.30 -32.90
N ILE A 557 7.82 -6.15 -31.96
CA ILE A 557 7.45 -7.54 -32.31
C ILE A 557 6.15 -7.63 -33.11
N LEU A 558 5.21 -6.71 -32.88
CA LEU A 558 3.98 -6.62 -33.69
C LEU A 558 4.15 -5.72 -34.93
N GLU A 559 5.32 -5.10 -35.10
CA GLU A 559 5.71 -4.34 -36.30
C GLU A 559 6.34 -5.25 -37.35
N GLU A 560 7.08 -6.27 -36.91
CA GLU A 560 7.76 -7.24 -37.76
C GLU A 560 6.82 -8.30 -38.37
N ILE A 561 5.50 -8.26 -38.08
CA ILE A 561 4.53 -9.22 -38.62
C ILE A 561 3.81 -8.61 -39.83
N ASP A 562 4.11 -9.16 -41.01
CA ASP A 562 3.47 -8.76 -42.27
C ASP A 562 1.93 -8.87 -42.21
N GLY A 563 1.26 -7.76 -42.54
CA GLY A 563 -0.20 -7.65 -42.52
C GLY A 563 -0.83 -7.09 -41.22
N ILE A 564 -0.01 -6.70 -40.23
CA ILE A 564 -0.46 -6.00 -39.01
C ILE A 564 -0.14 -4.50 -39.09
N GLY A 565 -1.10 -3.75 -39.62
CA GLY A 565 -1.08 -2.29 -39.53
C GLY A 565 -1.36 -1.77 -38.11
N GLU A 566 -1.12 -0.47 -37.90
CA GLU A 566 -1.19 0.20 -36.60
C GLU A 566 -2.54 0.00 -35.88
N LYS A 567 -3.65 0.00 -36.63
CA LYS A 567 -5.02 -0.19 -36.10
C LYS A 567 -5.22 -1.58 -35.48
N ARG A 568 -4.75 -2.64 -36.14
CA ARG A 568 -4.85 -4.03 -35.65
C ARG A 568 -3.94 -4.26 -34.44
N ARG A 569 -2.76 -3.65 -34.43
CA ARG A 569 -1.82 -3.69 -33.30
C ARG A 569 -2.42 -3.06 -32.04
N ARG A 570 -3.05 -1.89 -32.18
CA ARG A 570 -3.71 -1.19 -31.09
C ARG A 570 -4.86 -2.02 -30.52
N ASN A 571 -5.63 -2.69 -31.38
CA ASN A 571 -6.71 -3.59 -30.96
C ASN A 571 -6.18 -4.80 -30.17
N LEU A 572 -5.08 -5.44 -30.61
CA LEU A 572 -4.43 -6.54 -29.88
C LEU A 572 -3.99 -6.10 -28.48
N LEU A 573 -3.29 -4.98 -28.38
CA LEU A 573 -2.77 -4.49 -27.10
C LEU A 573 -3.90 -4.04 -26.15
N ARG A 574 -4.98 -3.47 -26.69
CA ARG A 574 -6.14 -3.06 -25.91
C ARG A 574 -6.95 -4.26 -25.43
N TYR A 575 -7.14 -5.27 -26.28
CA TYR A 575 -7.91 -6.47 -25.95
C TYR A 575 -7.23 -7.32 -24.88
N PHE A 576 -5.91 -7.52 -24.99
CA PHE A 576 -5.15 -8.36 -24.05
C PHE A 576 -4.50 -7.57 -22.90
N GLY A 577 -4.61 -6.24 -22.87
CA GLY A 577 -4.01 -5.43 -21.80
C GLY A 577 -2.47 -5.31 -21.86
N GLY A 578 -1.86 -5.72 -22.97
CA GLY A 578 -0.43 -5.54 -23.25
C GLY A 578 0.24 -6.74 -23.92
N ILE A 579 1.47 -6.53 -24.40
CA ILE A 579 2.20 -7.52 -25.22
C ILE A 579 2.47 -8.86 -24.51
N ARG A 580 2.61 -8.87 -23.17
CA ARG A 580 2.86 -10.12 -22.42
C ARG A 580 1.69 -11.09 -22.49
N GLU A 581 0.47 -10.57 -22.48
CA GLU A 581 -0.73 -11.40 -22.58
C GLU A 581 -1.03 -11.77 -24.03
N VAL A 582 -0.72 -10.90 -25.01
CA VAL A 582 -0.72 -11.29 -26.44
C VAL A 582 0.22 -12.47 -26.69
N ARG A 583 1.36 -12.56 -25.99
CA ARG A 583 2.28 -13.70 -26.09
C ARG A 583 1.77 -15.00 -25.49
N ARG A 584 0.78 -14.95 -24.60
CA ARG A 584 0.20 -16.13 -23.97
C ARG A 584 -1.10 -16.56 -24.65
N ALA A 585 -1.65 -15.71 -25.50
CA ALA A 585 -2.90 -15.93 -26.17
C ALA A 585 -2.77 -17.03 -27.23
N GLY A 586 -3.67 -18.00 -27.19
CA GLY A 586 -3.78 -19.03 -28.22
C GLY A 586 -4.34 -18.48 -29.54
N ILE A 587 -4.22 -19.24 -30.62
CA ILE A 587 -4.71 -18.87 -31.96
C ILE A 587 -6.20 -18.50 -31.94
N GLU A 588 -7.01 -19.24 -31.17
CA GLU A 588 -8.46 -18.97 -31.04
C GLU A 588 -8.75 -17.63 -30.36
N GLU A 589 -7.99 -17.27 -29.34
CA GLU A 589 -8.16 -16.00 -28.62
C GLU A 589 -7.70 -14.81 -29.47
N LEU A 590 -6.59 -14.96 -30.20
CA LEU A 590 -6.11 -13.95 -31.15
C LEU A 590 -7.12 -13.68 -32.26
N SER A 591 -7.88 -14.70 -32.69
CA SER A 591 -8.92 -14.58 -33.72
C SER A 591 -10.19 -13.85 -33.24
N ARG A 592 -10.39 -13.72 -31.92
CA ARG A 592 -11.52 -12.98 -31.34
C ARG A 592 -11.30 -11.46 -31.35
N VAL A 593 -10.09 -11.00 -31.65
CA VAL A 593 -9.77 -9.58 -31.71
C VAL A 593 -10.35 -8.95 -32.98
N PRO A 594 -11.13 -7.85 -32.88
CA PRO A 594 -11.72 -7.19 -34.04
C PRO A 594 -10.68 -6.81 -35.10
N GLY A 595 -10.85 -7.37 -36.30
CA GLY A 595 -9.99 -7.13 -37.45
C GLY A 595 -8.85 -8.14 -37.63
N ILE A 596 -8.82 -9.25 -36.88
CA ILE A 596 -7.85 -10.35 -37.03
C ILE A 596 -8.55 -11.59 -37.58
N SER A 597 -8.15 -12.02 -38.77
CA SER A 597 -8.65 -13.28 -39.35
C SER A 597 -7.94 -14.48 -38.74
N PRO A 598 -8.52 -15.70 -38.79
CA PRO A 598 -7.87 -16.93 -38.32
C PRO A 598 -6.48 -17.16 -38.94
N ALA A 599 -6.31 -16.83 -40.23
CA ALA A 599 -5.03 -16.92 -40.91
C ALA A 599 -3.99 -15.89 -40.39
N LEU A 600 -4.43 -14.71 -39.96
CA LEU A 600 -3.55 -13.71 -39.35
C LEU A 600 -3.22 -14.07 -37.89
N ALA A 601 -4.19 -14.60 -37.13
CA ALA A 601 -4.00 -15.09 -35.77
C ALA A 601 -2.95 -16.21 -35.71
N LYS A 602 -3.00 -17.16 -36.65
CA LYS A 602 -1.99 -18.22 -36.77
C LYS A 602 -0.60 -17.65 -37.03
N ARG A 603 -0.45 -16.71 -37.98
CA ARG A 603 0.85 -16.04 -38.24
C ARG A 603 1.39 -15.27 -37.04
N ILE A 604 0.51 -14.59 -36.30
CA ILE A 604 0.87 -13.90 -35.05
C ILE A 604 1.39 -14.90 -34.03
N HIS A 605 0.64 -15.97 -33.80
CA HIS A 605 0.99 -17.00 -32.83
C HIS A 605 2.31 -17.67 -33.18
N ASP A 606 2.48 -18.09 -34.44
CA ASP A 606 3.68 -18.76 -34.92
C ASP A 606 4.91 -17.86 -34.76
N ARG A 607 4.85 -16.59 -35.18
CA ARG A 607 5.98 -15.65 -35.06
C ARG A 607 6.35 -15.32 -33.61
N ILE A 608 5.37 -15.35 -32.70
CA ILE A 608 5.58 -15.07 -31.28
C ILE A 608 6.17 -16.27 -30.53
N HIS A 609 5.86 -17.50 -30.95
CA HIS A 609 6.27 -18.74 -30.28
C HIS A 609 7.43 -19.45 -30.98
N SER A 610 7.83 -19.02 -32.18
CA SER A 610 8.97 -19.56 -32.94
C SER A 610 10.32 -18.92 -32.54
N GLY A 611 10.50 -18.49 -31.28
CA GLY A 611 11.69 -17.77 -30.82
C GLY A 611 12.07 -18.07 -29.37
#